data_AF-A0A815Q561-F1
#
_entry.id   AF-A0A815Q561-F1
#
_cell.length_a   1.000
_cell.length_b   1.000
_cell.length_c   1.000
_cell.angle_alpha   90.00
_cell.angle_beta   90.00
_cell.angle_gamma   90.00
#
_symmetry.space_group_name_H-M   'P 1'
#
loop_
_entity.id
_entity.type
_entity.pdbx_description
1 polymer ?
#
loop_
_entity_poly.entity_id
_entity_poly.type
_entity_poly.pdbx_seq_one_letter_code
_entity_poly.pdbx_strand_id
1 'polypeptide(L)'
;TYWTQILRCTPTPTATTTVGVRDFALQLKKCILSCIQHCTQYVKKLSEDKSKLAKAQMKEYKALQQFETVATPTQWSIDSMLKMKMKVWNIKNKNYQIATKRVEYDLPPLFISKVEFSFKIDESILNSDEAQDLYDRMRQITKDYRTRSMTLYLQSITREREILTNEIDRIIQGLPNDNTEVGVAAGLPNPNFRNQGF
;
A
#
# COMPACT_ATOMS: atom_id res chain seq x y z
N THR A 1 16.70 -9.30 2.90
CA THR A 1 17.82 -10.29 2.80
C THR A 1 19.07 -9.81 3.55
N TYR A 2 18.94 -9.46 4.84
CA TYR A 2 20.08 -9.03 5.69
C TYR A 2 20.57 -10.16 6.62
N TRP A 3 19.70 -11.12 6.95
CA TRP A 3 20.02 -12.28 7.79
C TRP A 3 21.08 -13.23 7.21
N THR A 4 21.25 -13.23 5.89
CA THR A 4 22.25 -14.08 5.20
C THR A 4 23.69 -13.56 5.32
N GLN A 5 23.92 -12.31 5.73
CA GLN A 5 25.27 -11.76 5.87
C GLN A 5 25.90 -12.02 7.25
N ILE A 6 25.09 -12.24 8.29
CA ILE A 6 25.58 -12.44 9.67
C ILE A 6 26.17 -13.84 9.88
N LEU A 7 25.77 -14.83 9.08
CA LEU A 7 26.22 -16.23 9.20
C LEU A 7 27.62 -16.52 8.64
N ARG A 8 28.34 -15.55 8.07
CA ARG A 8 29.67 -15.75 7.47
C ARG A 8 30.86 -15.56 8.43
N CYS A 9 30.61 -15.35 9.72
CA CYS A 9 31.67 -15.08 10.71
C CYS A 9 32.10 -16.31 11.54
N THR A 10 32.28 -17.48 10.92
CA THR A 10 32.87 -18.66 11.58
C THR A 10 34.17 -19.07 10.90
N PRO A 11 35.35 -18.69 11.44
CA PRO A 11 36.62 -19.27 11.03
C PRO A 11 36.89 -20.59 11.76
N THR A 12 37.37 -21.57 11.00
CA THR A 12 37.83 -22.90 11.44
C THR A 12 39.00 -22.76 12.42
N PRO A 13 39.05 -23.49 13.55
CA PRO A 13 40.09 -23.28 14.55
C PRO A 13 41.37 -23.99 14.14
N THR A 14 42.47 -23.25 14.01
CA THR A 14 43.83 -23.82 14.05
C THR A 14 44.55 -23.23 15.25
N ALA A 15 45.11 -24.12 16.07
CA ALA A 15 45.63 -23.82 17.38
C ALA A 15 46.96 -23.06 17.33
N THR A 16 46.97 -21.78 17.70
CA THR A 16 48.03 -21.18 18.55
C THR A 16 47.56 -19.85 19.16
N THR A 17 47.83 -19.71 20.46
CA THR A 17 48.01 -18.43 21.18
C THR A 17 46.74 -17.65 21.59
N THR A 18 46.53 -17.58 22.90
CA THR A 18 45.49 -16.89 23.68
C THR A 18 45.20 -15.43 23.31
N VAL A 19 46.05 -14.79 22.50
CA VAL A 19 45.86 -13.44 21.94
C VAL A 19 44.75 -13.40 20.89
N GLY A 20 44.65 -14.41 20.02
CA GLY A 20 43.61 -14.47 18.98
C GLY A 20 42.20 -14.69 19.52
N VAL A 21 42.08 -15.37 20.67
CA VAL A 21 40.81 -15.58 21.38
C VAL A 21 40.30 -14.26 21.98
N ARG A 22 41.21 -13.42 22.50
CA ARG A 22 40.86 -12.11 23.06
C ARG A 22 40.39 -11.14 21.99
N ASP A 23 41.06 -11.11 20.84
CA ASP A 23 40.69 -10.26 19.71
C ASP A 23 39.37 -10.71 19.06
N PHE A 24 39.15 -12.02 18.94
CA PHE A 24 37.87 -12.58 18.51
C PHE A 24 36.74 -12.22 19.50
N ALA A 25 36.97 -12.35 20.81
CA ALA A 25 36.00 -11.96 21.82
C ALA A 25 35.68 -10.45 21.78
N LEU A 26 36.67 -9.60 21.50
CA LEU A 26 36.48 -8.17 21.31
C LEU A 26 35.65 -7.85 20.05
N GLN A 27 35.90 -8.57 18.94
CA GLN A 27 35.16 -8.41 17.70
C GLN A 27 33.71 -8.90 17.82
N LEU A 28 33.50 -10.03 18.49
CA LEU A 28 32.18 -10.55 18.82
C LEU A 28 31.41 -9.56 19.70
N LYS A 29 32.05 -9.02 20.75
CA LYS A 29 31.47 -7.98 21.61
C LYS A 29 31.07 -6.74 20.81
N LYS A 30 31.92 -6.27 19.87
CA LYS A 30 31.59 -5.15 18.99
C LYS A 30 30.38 -5.44 18.10
N CYS A 31 30.31 -6.63 17.49
CA CYS A 31 29.14 -7.05 16.70
C CYS A 31 27.86 -7.10 17.54
N ILE A 32 27.92 -7.71 18.72
CA ILE A 32 26.77 -7.79 19.64
C ILE A 32 26.31 -6.39 20.04
N LEU A 33 27.23 -5.51 20.44
CA LEU A 33 26.91 -4.13 20.81
C LEU A 33 26.31 -3.35 19.64
N SER A 34 26.84 -3.51 18.43
CA SER A 34 26.28 -2.89 17.22
C SER A 34 24.86 -3.38 16.93
N CYS A 35 24.60 -4.68 17.08
CA CYS A 35 23.25 -5.25 16.94
C CYS A 35 22.30 -4.72 17.99
N ILE A 36 22.72 -4.67 19.26
CA ILE A 36 21.91 -4.11 20.36
C ILE A 36 21.60 -2.64 20.05
N GLN A 37 22.59 -1.84 19.70
CA GLN A 37 22.40 -0.43 19.38
C GLN A 37 21.44 -0.21 18.22
N HIS A 38 21.56 -0.99 17.15
CA HIS A 38 20.64 -0.93 16.00
C HIS A 38 19.21 -1.30 16.40
N CYS A 39 19.03 -2.39 17.15
CA CYS A 39 17.72 -2.80 17.66
C CYS A 39 17.12 -1.73 18.58
N THR A 40 17.91 -1.14 19.48
CA THR A 40 17.45 -0.07 20.38
C THR A 40 17.03 1.18 19.60
N GLN A 41 17.79 1.59 18.60
CA GLN A 41 17.43 2.73 17.73
C GLN A 41 16.14 2.45 16.94
N TYR A 42 16.00 1.23 16.40
CA TYR A 42 14.80 0.81 15.71
C TYR A 42 13.56 0.85 16.62
N VAL A 43 13.66 0.29 17.83
CA VAL A 43 12.58 0.31 18.82
C VAL A 43 12.23 1.75 19.24
N LYS A 44 13.25 2.60 19.44
CA LYS A 44 13.05 4.02 19.74
C LYS A 44 12.26 4.72 18.64
N LYS A 45 12.69 4.58 17.38
CA LYS A 45 11.98 5.16 16.23
C LYS A 45 10.54 4.64 16.13
N LEU A 46 10.33 3.33 16.29
CA LEU A 46 9.01 2.73 16.25
C LEU A 46 8.09 3.28 17.37
N SER A 47 8.65 3.50 18.56
CA SER A 47 7.92 4.11 19.69
C SER A 47 7.56 5.58 19.40
N GLU A 48 8.49 6.35 18.85
CA GLU A 48 8.25 7.73 18.43
C GLU A 48 7.16 7.83 17.37
N ASP A 49 7.19 6.95 16.36
CA ASP A 49 6.18 6.89 15.31
C ASP A 49 4.80 6.52 15.88
N LYS A 50 4.73 5.54 16.80
CA LYS A 50 3.50 5.19 17.52
C LYS A 50 2.97 6.35 18.36
N SER A 51 3.85 7.09 19.04
CA SER A 51 3.46 8.26 19.83
C SER A 51 2.91 9.38 18.95
N LYS A 52 3.54 9.65 17.81
CA LYS A 52 3.05 10.62 16.82
C LYS A 52 1.68 10.22 16.29
N LEU A 53 1.50 8.94 15.94
CA LEU A 53 0.22 8.40 15.48
C LEU A 53 -0.87 8.58 16.54
N ALA A 54 -0.61 8.20 17.78
CA ALA A 54 -1.57 8.35 18.88
C ALA A 54 -1.97 9.82 19.09
N LYS A 55 -1.01 10.75 19.00
CA LYS A 55 -1.29 12.19 19.07
C LYS A 55 -2.17 12.67 17.91
N ALA A 56 -1.93 12.18 16.69
CA ALA A 56 -2.75 12.52 15.52
C ALA A 56 -4.18 11.99 15.68
N GLN A 57 -4.34 10.72 16.06
CA GLN A 57 -5.64 10.10 16.32
C GLN A 57 -6.43 10.83 17.40
N MET A 58 -5.77 11.27 18.48
CA MET A 58 -6.41 12.05 19.53
C MET A 58 -6.89 13.42 19.03
N LYS A 59 -6.13 14.07 18.14
CA LYS A 59 -6.57 15.33 17.51
C LYS A 59 -7.77 15.11 16.58
N GLU A 60 -7.73 14.07 15.75
CA GLU A 60 -8.83 13.69 14.86
C GLU A 60 -10.11 13.36 15.65
N TYR A 61 -9.98 12.60 16.75
CA TYR A 61 -11.11 12.27 17.61
C TYR A 61 -11.75 13.52 18.23
N LYS A 62 -10.94 14.47 18.72
CA LYS A 62 -11.46 15.75 19.24
C LYS A 62 -12.15 16.57 18.16
N ALA A 63 -11.58 16.62 16.95
CA ALA A 63 -12.19 17.29 15.81
C ALA A 63 -13.54 16.66 15.44
N LEU A 64 -13.64 15.32 15.48
CA LEU A 64 -14.88 14.61 15.26
C LEU A 64 -15.94 14.95 16.33
N GLN A 65 -15.57 14.95 17.62
CA GLN A 65 -16.49 15.36 18.69
C GLN A 65 -17.02 16.79 18.48
N GLN A 66 -16.16 17.72 18.07
CA GLN A 66 -16.56 19.08 17.73
C GLN A 66 -17.49 19.12 16.51
N PHE A 67 -17.19 18.34 15.47
CA PHE A 67 -18.07 18.19 14.33
C PHE A 67 -19.46 17.67 14.74
N GLU A 68 -19.53 16.61 15.53
CA GLU A 68 -20.81 16.01 15.95
C GLU A 68 -21.72 16.99 16.71
N THR A 69 -21.12 17.97 17.41
CA THR A 69 -21.85 18.97 18.21
C THR A 69 -22.25 20.22 17.43
N VAL A 70 -21.55 20.56 16.35
CA VAL A 70 -21.73 21.85 15.64
C VAL A 70 -22.17 21.66 14.18
N ALA A 71 -22.09 20.43 13.65
CA ALA A 71 -22.38 20.17 12.24
C ALA A 71 -23.86 20.36 11.87
N THR A 72 -24.07 21.05 10.75
CA THR A 72 -25.37 21.19 10.10
C THR A 72 -25.82 19.88 9.45
N PRO A 73 -27.13 19.67 9.20
CA PRO A 73 -27.64 18.49 8.48
C PRO A 73 -26.98 18.27 7.11
N THR A 74 -26.66 19.36 6.38
CA THR A 74 -25.94 19.28 5.10
C THR A 74 -24.52 18.75 5.27
N GLN A 75 -23.79 19.22 6.29
CA GLN A 75 -22.45 18.72 6.60
C GLN A 75 -22.48 17.24 7.01
N TRP A 76 -23.49 16.80 7.75
CA TRP A 76 -23.71 15.39 8.08
C TRP A 76 -23.98 14.51 6.85
N SER A 77 -24.73 15.03 5.88
CA SER A 77 -24.97 14.34 4.61
C SER A 77 -23.67 14.16 3.81
N ILE A 78 -22.85 15.22 3.76
CA ILE A 78 -21.54 15.17 3.10
C ILE A 78 -20.60 14.19 3.80
N ASP A 79 -20.51 14.20 5.13
CA ASP A 79 -19.73 13.23 5.91
C ASP A 79 -20.15 11.78 5.61
N SER A 80 -21.46 11.51 5.65
CA SER A 80 -22.01 10.17 5.36
C SER A 80 -21.65 9.69 3.95
N MET A 81 -21.76 10.57 2.96
CA MET A 81 -21.35 10.28 1.58
C MET A 81 -19.84 10.03 1.48
N LEU A 82 -19.03 10.89 2.11
CA LEU A 82 -17.56 10.80 2.07
C LEU A 82 -17.08 9.51 2.75
N LYS A 83 -17.67 9.13 3.89
CA LYS A 83 -17.37 7.89 4.61
C LYS A 83 -17.60 6.66 3.75
N MET A 84 -18.70 6.61 3.01
CA MET A 84 -18.99 5.53 2.07
C MET A 84 -17.98 5.47 0.93
N LYS A 85 -17.67 6.63 0.32
CA LYS A 85 -16.68 6.70 -0.77
C LYS A 85 -15.27 6.33 -0.31
N MET A 86 -14.86 6.79 0.87
CA MET A 86 -13.56 6.50 1.45
C MET A 86 -13.40 5.00 1.76
N LYS A 87 -14.47 4.32 2.18
CA LYS A 87 -14.47 2.86 2.36
C LYS A 87 -14.18 2.13 1.05
N VAL A 88 -14.84 2.53 -0.05
CA VAL A 88 -14.61 1.95 -1.38
C VAL A 88 -13.20 2.29 -1.87
N TRP A 89 -12.76 3.54 -1.72
CA TRP A 89 -11.42 3.98 -2.08
C TRP A 89 -10.35 3.17 -1.34
N ASN A 90 -10.49 2.92 -0.05
CA ASN A 90 -9.56 2.09 0.73
C ASN A 90 -9.40 0.67 0.17
N ILE A 91 -10.52 0.05 -0.24
CA ILE A 91 -10.50 -1.28 -0.87
C ILE A 91 -9.75 -1.22 -2.21
N LYS A 92 -10.08 -0.24 -3.06
CA LYS A 92 -9.45 -0.10 -4.39
C LYS A 92 -7.97 0.26 -4.28
N ASN A 93 -7.59 1.12 -3.34
CA ASN A 93 -6.20 1.48 -3.09
C ASN A 93 -5.38 0.29 -2.57
N LYS A 94 -5.95 -0.54 -1.68
CA LYS A 94 -5.31 -1.78 -1.24
C LYS A 94 -5.11 -2.75 -2.42
N ASN A 95 -6.13 -2.92 -3.26
CA ASN A 95 -6.04 -3.77 -4.44
C ASN A 95 -4.98 -3.24 -5.43
N TYR A 96 -4.89 -1.93 -5.62
CA TYR A 96 -3.83 -1.28 -6.41
C TYR A 96 -2.45 -1.64 -5.87
N GLN A 97 -2.19 -1.44 -4.57
CA GLN A 97 -0.90 -1.76 -3.97
C GLN A 97 -0.52 -3.24 -4.15
N ILE A 98 -1.48 -4.14 -3.97
CA ILE A 98 -1.28 -5.58 -4.20
C ILE A 98 -0.98 -5.86 -5.67
N ALA A 99 -1.73 -5.27 -6.60
CA ALA A 99 -1.54 -5.44 -8.03
C ALA A 99 -0.16 -4.94 -8.48
N THR A 100 0.27 -3.77 -8.02
CA THR A 100 1.61 -3.23 -8.31
C THR A 100 2.71 -4.18 -7.83
N LYS A 101 2.60 -4.71 -6.60
CA LYS A 101 3.57 -5.70 -6.09
C LYS A 101 3.54 -7.00 -6.88
N ARG A 102 2.37 -7.47 -7.28
CA ARG A 102 2.25 -8.67 -8.14
C ARG A 102 2.91 -8.48 -9.50
N VAL A 103 2.81 -7.30 -10.10
CA VAL A 103 3.52 -6.99 -11.35
C VAL A 103 5.03 -6.95 -11.13
N GLU A 104 5.50 -6.33 -10.04
CA GLU A 104 6.93 -6.29 -9.67
C GLU A 104 7.56 -7.67 -9.54
N TYR A 105 6.83 -8.63 -8.96
CA TYR A 105 7.32 -10.00 -8.75
C TYR A 105 6.92 -10.98 -9.87
N ASP A 106 6.27 -10.52 -10.94
CA ASP A 106 5.66 -11.37 -11.95
C ASP A 106 4.83 -12.50 -11.28
N LEU A 107 3.72 -12.14 -10.62
CA LEU A 107 2.84 -13.06 -9.89
C LEU A 107 1.37 -12.81 -10.26
N PRO A 108 0.86 -13.42 -11.34
CA PRO A 108 -0.50 -13.17 -11.80
C PRO A 108 -1.53 -13.53 -10.71
N PRO A 109 -2.59 -12.73 -10.55
CA PRO A 109 -3.75 -13.10 -9.76
C PRO A 109 -4.38 -14.42 -10.25
N LEU A 110 -5.01 -15.16 -9.33
CA LEU A 110 -5.59 -16.49 -9.63
C LEU A 110 -6.69 -16.47 -10.70
N PHE A 111 -7.36 -15.32 -10.89
CA PHE A 111 -8.38 -15.17 -11.92
C PHE A 111 -7.78 -14.94 -13.33
N ILE A 112 -6.51 -14.53 -13.43
CA ILE A 112 -5.79 -14.54 -14.72
C ILE A 112 -5.46 -16.00 -14.98
N SER A 113 -6.11 -16.56 -16.00
CA SER A 113 -5.95 -17.97 -16.35
C SER A 113 -4.48 -18.31 -16.54
N LYS A 114 -4.08 -19.48 -16.02
CA LYS A 114 -2.77 -20.08 -16.28
C LYS A 114 -2.77 -20.70 -17.68
N VAL A 115 -3.02 -19.88 -18.69
CA VAL A 115 -2.92 -20.33 -20.08
C VAL A 115 -1.45 -20.59 -20.34
N GLU A 116 -1.12 -21.86 -20.56
CA GLU A 116 0.19 -22.30 -20.99
C GLU A 116 0.02 -22.92 -22.37
N PHE A 117 0.61 -22.28 -23.38
CA PHE A 117 0.69 -22.84 -24.71
C PHE A 117 1.85 -23.84 -24.70
N SER A 118 1.53 -25.13 -24.62
CA SER A 118 2.53 -26.21 -24.52
C SER A 118 2.05 -27.50 -25.20
N PHE A 119 1.72 -27.41 -26.49
CA PHE A 119 1.38 -28.61 -27.26
C PHE A 119 2.66 -29.31 -27.74
N LYS A 120 2.59 -30.64 -27.85
CA LYS A 120 3.72 -31.44 -28.34
C LYS A 120 3.88 -31.26 -29.84
N ILE A 121 5.11 -31.03 -30.27
CA ILE A 121 5.48 -30.98 -31.67
C ILE A 121 5.94 -32.37 -32.09
N ASP A 122 5.63 -32.77 -33.32
CA ASP A 122 6.14 -34.01 -33.88
C ASP A 122 7.61 -33.85 -34.31
N GLU A 123 8.50 -34.19 -33.38
CA GLU A 123 9.96 -34.16 -33.57
C GLU A 123 10.49 -35.25 -34.51
N SER A 124 9.62 -36.18 -34.98
CA SER A 124 10.02 -37.16 -35.99
C SER A 124 10.03 -36.59 -37.42
N ILE A 125 9.33 -35.46 -37.62
CA ILE A 125 9.19 -34.79 -38.91
C ILE A 125 10.08 -33.55 -38.98
N LEU A 126 10.17 -32.79 -37.88
CA LEU A 126 10.96 -31.56 -37.81
C LEU A 126 12.37 -31.84 -37.30
N ASN A 127 13.33 -31.03 -37.77
CA ASN A 127 14.66 -31.04 -37.17
C ASN A 127 14.63 -30.43 -35.76
N SER A 128 15.66 -30.73 -34.96
CA SER A 128 15.74 -30.31 -33.56
C SER A 128 15.63 -28.79 -33.37
N ASP A 129 16.21 -28.02 -34.29
CA ASP A 129 16.32 -26.58 -34.18
C ASP A 129 14.97 -25.90 -34.48
N GLU A 130 14.24 -26.40 -35.47
CA GLU A 130 12.88 -25.96 -35.79
C GLU A 130 11.89 -26.31 -34.68
N ALA A 131 11.99 -27.52 -34.11
CA ALA A 131 11.15 -27.91 -32.98
C ALA A 131 11.42 -27.01 -31.76
N GLN A 132 12.69 -26.73 -31.47
CA GLN A 132 13.07 -25.86 -30.35
C GLN A 132 12.60 -24.41 -30.56
N ASP A 133 12.74 -23.84 -31.76
CA ASP A 133 12.23 -22.49 -32.08
C ASP A 133 10.72 -22.40 -31.86
N LEU A 134 9.96 -23.43 -32.26
CA LEU A 134 8.53 -23.48 -32.02
C LEU A 134 8.18 -23.57 -30.53
N TYR A 135 8.90 -24.36 -29.73
CA TYR A 135 8.71 -24.37 -28.27
C TYR A 135 9.04 -23.01 -27.63
N ASP A 136 10.09 -22.34 -28.10
CA ASP A 136 10.46 -21.00 -27.61
C ASP A 136 9.39 -19.96 -27.97
N ARG A 137 8.80 -20.04 -29.18
CA ARG A 137 7.65 -19.20 -29.56
C ARG A 137 6.43 -19.48 -28.69
N MET A 138 6.12 -20.74 -28.38
CA MET A 138 5.03 -21.09 -27.48
C MET A 138 5.24 -20.51 -26.07
N ARG A 139 6.47 -20.58 -25.55
CA ARG A 139 6.85 -19.97 -24.28
C ARG A 139 6.71 -18.44 -24.31
N GLN A 140 7.11 -17.82 -25.42
CA GLN A 140 6.97 -16.37 -25.62
C GLN A 140 5.50 -15.95 -25.65
N ILE A 141 4.63 -16.67 -26.37
CA ILE A 141 3.19 -16.40 -26.42
C ILE A 141 2.57 -16.51 -25.02
N THR A 142 2.93 -17.55 -24.27
CA THR A 142 2.49 -17.74 -22.88
C THR A 142 2.88 -16.55 -21.99
N LYS A 143 4.14 -16.12 -22.10
CA LYS A 143 4.66 -14.97 -21.37
C LYS A 143 3.97 -13.67 -21.75
N ASP A 144 3.73 -13.45 -23.04
CA ASP A 144 3.07 -12.25 -23.56
C ASP A 144 1.61 -12.17 -23.12
N TYR A 145 0.87 -13.28 -23.19
CA TYR A 145 -0.50 -13.35 -22.70
C TYR A 145 -0.60 -12.93 -21.23
N ARG A 146 0.26 -13.51 -20.39
CA ARG A 146 0.33 -13.21 -18.95
C ARG A 146 0.67 -11.74 -18.71
N THR A 147 1.70 -11.23 -19.38
CA THR A 147 2.16 -9.84 -19.24
C THR A 147 1.08 -8.85 -19.64
N ARG A 148 0.42 -9.06 -20.79
CA ARG A 148 -0.68 -8.21 -21.27
C ARG A 148 -1.88 -8.25 -20.34
N SER A 149 -2.24 -9.44 -19.85
CA SER A 149 -3.35 -9.62 -18.91
C SER A 149 -3.10 -8.91 -17.58
N MET A 150 -1.88 -9.03 -17.03
CA MET A 150 -1.48 -8.32 -15.80
C MET A 150 -1.43 -6.81 -16.00
N THR A 151 -0.99 -6.36 -17.18
CA THR A 151 -0.95 -4.93 -17.54
C THR A 151 -2.37 -4.35 -17.60
N LEU A 152 -3.30 -5.01 -18.28
CA LEU A 152 -4.70 -4.60 -18.35
C LEU A 152 -5.35 -4.56 -16.97
N TYR A 153 -5.07 -5.56 -16.13
CA TYR A 153 -5.55 -5.59 -14.76
C TYR A 153 -5.03 -4.39 -13.94
N LEU A 154 -3.73 -4.10 -14.03
CA LEU A 154 -3.13 -2.96 -13.34
C LEU A 154 -3.71 -1.62 -13.84
N GLN A 155 -3.87 -1.46 -15.16
CA GLN A 155 -4.48 -0.27 -15.76
C GLN A 155 -5.91 -0.06 -15.25
N SER A 156 -6.73 -1.12 -15.26
CA SER A 156 -8.11 -1.07 -14.77
C SER A 156 -8.17 -0.60 -13.32
N ILE A 157 -7.42 -1.25 -12.42
CA ILE A 157 -7.42 -0.87 -11.00
C ILE A 157 -6.88 0.54 -10.78
N THR A 158 -5.84 0.93 -11.52
CA THR A 158 -5.29 2.30 -11.45
C THR A 158 -6.37 3.31 -11.77
N ARG A 159 -7.11 3.09 -12.86
CA ARG A 159 -8.19 3.98 -13.30
C ARG A 159 -9.35 4.03 -12.31
N GLU A 160 -9.79 2.88 -11.80
CA GLU A 160 -10.84 2.83 -10.77
C GLU A 160 -10.47 3.64 -9.52
N ARG A 161 -9.20 3.51 -9.07
CA ARG A 161 -8.68 4.28 -7.94
C ARG A 161 -8.65 5.78 -8.23
N GLU A 162 -8.18 6.17 -9.42
CA GLU A 162 -8.13 7.59 -9.82
C GLU A 162 -9.51 8.23 -9.87
N ILE A 163 -10.52 7.54 -10.41
CA ILE A 163 -11.90 8.05 -10.45
C ILE A 163 -12.39 8.36 -9.04
N LEU A 164 -12.20 7.43 -8.11
CA LEU A 164 -12.61 7.63 -6.71
C LEU A 164 -11.80 8.73 -6.02
N THR A 165 -10.49 8.82 -6.30
CA THR A 165 -9.62 9.87 -5.75
C THR A 165 -10.11 11.24 -6.20
N ASN A 166 -10.32 11.42 -7.51
CA ASN A 166 -10.81 12.67 -8.07
C ASN A 166 -12.20 13.04 -7.56
N GLU A 167 -13.08 12.06 -7.34
CA GLU A 167 -14.41 12.31 -6.80
C GLU A 167 -14.36 12.76 -5.34
N ILE A 168 -13.53 12.10 -4.52
CA ILE A 168 -13.28 12.49 -3.14
C ILE A 168 -12.68 13.90 -3.08
N ASP A 169 -11.68 14.19 -3.90
CA ASP A 169 -11.03 15.50 -3.95
C ASP A 169 -12.02 16.61 -4.32
N ARG A 170 -12.93 16.36 -5.27
CA ARG A 170 -13.99 17.32 -5.64
C ARG A 170 -14.95 17.59 -4.49
N ILE A 171 -15.33 16.56 -3.73
CA ILE A 171 -16.20 16.72 -2.55
C ILE A 171 -15.49 17.56 -1.49
N ILE A 172 -14.21 17.28 -1.23
CA ILE A 172 -13.41 18.01 -0.24
C ILE A 172 -13.21 19.47 -0.68
N GLN A 173 -12.88 19.71 -1.95
CA GLN A 173 -12.72 21.07 -2.50
C GLN A 173 -14.03 21.89 -2.47
N GLY A 174 -15.18 21.22 -2.51
CA GLY A 174 -16.49 21.85 -2.37
C GLY A 174 -16.84 22.26 -0.94
N LEU A 175 -16.05 21.88 0.07
CA LEU A 175 -16.26 22.32 1.45
C LEU A 175 -15.82 23.79 1.62
N PRO A 176 -16.54 24.58 2.42
CA PRO A 176 -16.15 25.96 2.70
C PRO A 176 -14.78 25.98 3.39
N ASN A 177 -13.85 26.76 2.83
CA ASN A 177 -12.52 26.96 3.41
C ASN A 177 -12.55 28.13 4.39
N ASP A 178 -11.80 28.00 5.49
CA ASP A 178 -11.66 29.02 6.55
C ASP A 178 -11.14 30.39 6.05
N ASN A 179 -10.62 30.44 4.82
CA ASN A 179 -10.11 31.67 4.17
C ASN A 179 -11.18 32.44 3.36
N THR A 180 -12.45 32.02 3.40
CA THR A 180 -13.53 32.71 2.70
C THR A 180 -14.15 33.74 3.65
N GLU A 181 -13.54 34.92 3.77
CA GLU A 181 -14.15 36.06 4.46
C GLU A 181 -15.44 36.50 3.72
N VAL A 182 -16.57 36.20 4.36
CA VAL A 182 -17.82 36.98 4.48
C VAL A 182 -18.32 37.75 3.23
N GLY A 183 -19.42 37.25 2.65
CA GLY A 183 -20.44 38.08 2.00
C GLY A 183 -21.67 38.19 2.89
N VAL A 184 -21.88 39.34 3.51
CA VAL A 184 -23.12 39.70 4.20
C VAL A 184 -24.28 39.77 3.20
N ALA A 185 -25.29 38.93 3.37
CA ALA A 185 -26.68 39.21 3.01
C ALA A 185 -27.56 38.39 3.96
N ALA A 186 -28.00 38.98 5.08
CA ALA A 186 -29.30 39.65 5.15
C ALA A 186 -30.46 38.71 4.79
N GLY A 187 -31.19 38.26 5.83
CA GLY A 187 -32.49 37.62 5.66
C GLY A 187 -32.67 36.35 6.47
N LEU A 188 -32.64 36.44 7.80
CA LEU A 188 -33.39 35.50 8.63
C LEU A 188 -34.89 35.71 8.33
N PRO A 189 -35.66 34.73 7.86
CA PRO A 189 -37.10 34.73 8.06
C PRO A 189 -37.36 34.14 9.46
N ASN A 190 -37.63 35.05 10.39
CA ASN A 190 -38.51 34.95 11.55
C ASN A 190 -39.08 33.53 11.88
N PRO A 191 -38.80 32.96 13.07
CA PRO A 191 -39.47 31.75 13.53
C PRO A 191 -40.85 32.11 14.08
N ASN A 192 -41.86 32.17 13.21
CA ASN A 192 -43.26 32.23 13.63
C ASN A 192 -44.10 31.31 12.74
N PHE A 193 -44.12 30.02 13.10
CA PHE A 193 -45.25 29.16 12.78
C PHE A 193 -45.72 28.46 14.06
N ARG A 194 -46.59 29.18 14.76
CA ARG A 194 -47.49 28.67 15.79
C ARG A 194 -48.79 28.27 15.06
N ASN A 195 -49.18 27.00 15.21
CA ASN A 195 -50.52 26.41 15.08
C ASN A 195 -51.59 27.11 14.22
N GLN A 196 -52.06 26.39 13.20
CA GLN A 196 -53.47 26.10 12.84
C GLN A 196 -53.39 25.12 11.64
N GLY A 197 -53.93 23.90 11.65
CA GLY A 197 -55.24 23.49 12.13
C GLY A 197 -56.24 23.61 10.98
N PHE A 198 -56.29 22.61 10.10
CA PHE A 198 -57.45 22.07 9.37
C PHE A 198 -57.06 20.70 8.79
#